data_AF-A0AAD9IYA5-F1
#
_entry.id   AF-A0AAD9IYA5-F1
#
_cell.length_a   1.000
_cell.length_b   1.000
_cell.length_c   1.000
_cell.angle_alpha   90.00
_cell.angle_beta   90.00
_cell.angle_gamma   90.00
#
_symmetry.space_group_name_H-M   'P 1'
#
loop_
_entity.id
_entity.type
_entity.pdbx_description
1 polymer ?
#
loop_
_entity_poly.entity_id
_entity_poly.type
_entity_poly.pdbx_seq_one_letter_code
_entity_poly.pdbx_strand_id
1 'polypeptide(L)' 'MTGMASTIIQVYIKQILESFFHHHSQVRMIALGVITLILRQGLMHPVQIVPYLISMGTDSDSTIRAKAATYELC' A
#
# COMPACT_ATOMS: atom_id res chain seq x y z
N MET A 1 12.85 20.30 0.49
CA MET A 1 12.23 19.33 1.42
C MET A 1 11.50 18.18 0.73
N THR A 2 11.02 18.33 -0.51
CA THR A 2 10.29 17.30 -1.27
C THR A 2 11.14 16.13 -1.80
N GLY A 3 12.45 16.34 -2.04
CA GLY A 3 13.33 15.31 -2.61
C GLY A 3 13.61 14.12 -1.70
N MET A 4 13.84 14.35 -0.40
CA MET A 4 14.23 13.26 0.52
C MET A 4 13.09 12.27 0.77
N ALA A 5 11.85 12.74 0.87
CA ALA A 5 10.69 11.88 1.06
C ALA A 5 10.48 10.93 -0.13
N SER A 6 10.65 11.43 -1.35
CA SER A 6 10.58 10.62 -2.57
C SER A 6 11.67 9.54 -2.62
N THR A 7 12.92 9.90 -2.27
CA THR A 7 14.03 8.93 -2.18
C THR A 7 13.77 7.84 -1.15
N ILE A 8 13.29 8.20 0.05
CA ILE A 8 12.94 7.23 1.10
C ILE A 8 11.86 6.27 0.59
N ILE A 9 10.81 6.79 -0.02
CA ILE A 9 9.72 5.98 -0.56
C ILE A 9 10.24 5.01 -1.63
N GLN A 10 11.05 5.49 -2.58
CA GLN A 10 11.63 4.64 -3.63
C GLN A 10 12.49 3.50 -3.06
N VAL A 11 13.18 3.73 -1.94
CA VAL A 11 14.03 2.72 -1.29
C VAL A 11 13.21 1.66 -0.55
N TYR A 12 12.10 2.03 0.10
CA TYR A 12 11.35 1.13 0.99
C TYR A 12 10.06 0.56 0.40
N ILE A 13 9.60 1.07 -0.76
CA ILE A 13 8.30 0.68 -1.30
C ILE A 13 8.18 -0.82 -1.52
N LYS A 14 9.25 -1.48 -1.98
CA LYS A 14 9.23 -2.91 -2.25
C LYS A 14 8.97 -3.71 -0.97
N GLN A 15 9.67 -3.37 0.11
CA GLN A 15 9.54 -4.01 1.42
C GLN A 15 8.17 -3.73 2.05
N ILE A 16 7.63 -2.52 1.85
CA ILE A 16 6.28 -2.17 2.30
C ILE A 16 5.23 -2.99 1.55
N LEU A 17 5.36 -3.14 0.23
CA LEU A 17 4.46 -3.95 -0.59
C LEU A 17 4.56 -5.45 -0.24
N GLU A 18 5.76 -5.98 0.01
CA GLU A 18 5.96 -7.35 0.51
C GLU A 18 5.27 -7.58 1.87
N SER A 19 5.17 -6.53 2.70
CA SER A 19 4.48 -6.60 4.00
C SER A 19 2.96 -6.83 3.88
N PHE A 20 2.37 -6.71 2.69
CA PHE A 20 0.97 -7.08 2.45
C PHE A 20 0.72 -8.58 2.62
N PHE A 21 1.77 -9.41 2.57
CA PHE A 21 1.65 -10.86 2.73
C PHE A 21 2.08 -11.34 4.12
N HIS A 22 2.24 -10.43 5.07
CA HIS A 22 2.63 -10.76 6.43
C HIS A 22 1.49 -11.48 7.18
N HIS A 23 1.82 -12.49 8.00
CA HIS A 23 0.82 -13.27 8.74
C HIS A 23 -0.02 -12.43 9.71
N HIS A 24 0.57 -11.40 10.32
CA HIS A 24 -0.10 -10.51 11.26
C HIS A 24 -0.93 -9.42 10.55
N SER A 25 -2.24 -9.38 10.79
CA SER A 25 -3.17 -8.45 10.12
C SER A 25 -2.84 -6.98 10.37
N GLN A 26 -2.42 -6.63 11.59
CA GLN A 26 -2.01 -5.24 11.91
C GLN A 26 -0.85 -4.75 11.02
N VAL A 27 0.10 -5.62 10.66
CA VAL A 27 1.22 -5.25 9.77
C VAL A 27 0.69 -4.94 8.38
N ARG A 28 -0.18 -5.81 7.84
CA ARG A 28 -0.82 -5.61 6.55
C ARG A 28 -1.67 -4.32 6.53
N MET A 29 -2.41 -4.05 7.60
CA MET A 29 -3.24 -2.85 7.76
C MET A 29 -2.41 -1.57 7.81
N ILE A 30 -1.27 -1.56 8.51
CA ILE A 30 -0.33 -0.43 8.54
C ILE A 30 0.29 -0.22 7.16
N ALA A 31 0.75 -1.29 6.51
CA ALA A 31 1.32 -1.22 5.17
C ALA A 31 0.33 -0.61 4.17
N LEU A 32 -0.93 -1.05 4.18
CA LEU A 32 -2.01 -0.48 3.36
C LEU A 32 -2.21 1.03 3.65
N GLY A 33 -2.09 1.44 4.91
CA GLY A 33 -2.13 2.85 5.31
C GLY A 33 -0.98 3.68 4.75
N VAL A 34 0.25 3.15 4.75
CA VAL A 34 1.42 3.83 4.17
C VAL A 34 1.27 3.97 2.65
N ILE A 35 0.88 2.90 1.95
CA ILE A 35 0.63 2.93 0.51
C ILE A 35 -0.45 3.95 0.14
N THR A 36 -1.54 3.98 0.92
CA THR A 36 -2.59 4.98 0.76
C THR A 36 -2.04 6.41 0.81
N LEU A 37 -1.16 6.71 1.77
CA LEU A 37 -0.58 8.05 1.91
C LEU A 37 0.31 8.42 0.71
N ILE A 38 1.13 7.47 0.25
CA ILE A 38 2.03 7.64 -0.90
C ILE A 38 1.25 7.94 -2.18
N LEU A 39 0.19 7.17 -2.44
CA LEU A 39 -0.67 7.37 -3.60
C LEU A 39 -1.36 8.73 -3.58
N ARG A 40 -1.91 9.15 -2.42
CA ARG A 40 -2.57 10.46 -2.27
C ARG A 40 -1.64 11.64 -2.50
N GLN A 41 -0.33 11.47 -2.27
CA GLN A 41 0.67 12.52 -2.49
C GLN A 41 1.21 12.56 -3.93
N GLY A 42 0.82 11.60 -4.80
CA GLY A 42 1.29 11.54 -6.19
C GLY A 42 2.78 11.22 -6.32
N LEU A 43 3.38 10.62 -5.28
CA LEU A 43 4.84 10.41 -5.21
C LEU A 43 5.33 9.18 -5.99
N MET A 44 4.42 8.37 -6.54
CA MET A 44 4.77 7.17 -7.30
C MET A 44 3.74 6.83 -8.38
N HIS A 45 4.20 6.26 -9.48
CA HIS A 45 3.33 5.74 -10.51
C HIS A 45 2.59 4.47 -10.02
N PRO A 46 1.24 4.43 -10.10
CA PRO A 46 0.43 3.39 -9.46
C PRO A 46 0.61 1.99 -10.04
N VAL A 47 1.16 1.85 -11.26
CA VAL A 47 1.28 0.54 -11.96
C VAL A 47 1.94 -0.56 -11.14
N GLN A 48 2.94 -0.23 -10.30
CA GLN A 48 3.65 -1.22 -9.48
C GLN A 48 2.88 -1.58 -8.20
N ILE A 49 1.92 -0.75 -7.79
CA ILE A 49 1.16 -0.87 -6.55
C ILE A 49 -0.18 -1.58 -6.78
N VAL A 50 -0.79 -1.41 -7.97
CA VAL A 50 -2.11 -1.95 -8.31
C VAL A 50 -2.24 -3.47 -8.04
N PRO A 51 -1.30 -4.35 -8.44
CA PRO A 51 -1.43 -5.79 -8.16
C PRO A 51 -1.51 -6.12 -6.67
N TYR A 52 -0.81 -5.35 -5.83
CA TYR A 52 -0.83 -5.51 -4.37
C TYR A 52 -2.14 -4.97 -3.77
N LEU A 53 -2.71 -3.89 -4.32
CA LEU A 53 -4.02 -3.41 -3.85
C LEU A 53 -5.14 -4.41 -4.18
N ILE A 54 -5.12 -5.00 -5.38
CA ILE A 54 -6.07 -6.03 -5.78
C ILE A 54 -5.96 -7.26 -4.85
N SER A 55 -4.74 -7.69 -4.50
CA SER A 55 -4.58 -8.84 -3.58
C SER A 55 -5.19 -8.56 -2.19
N MET A 56 -5.14 -7.32 -1.70
CA MET A 56 -5.75 -6.92 -0.42
C MET A 56 -7.28 -6.93 -0.45
N GLY A 57 -7.90 -6.84 -1.63
CA GLY A 57 -9.34 -7.07 -1.81
C GLY A 57 -9.77 -8.48 -1.39
N THR A 58 -8.84 -9.43 -1.35
CA THR A 58 -9.06 -10.83 -0.94
C THR A 58 -8.53 -11.16 0.46
N ASP A 59 -8.12 -10.17 1.26
CA ASP A 59 -7.56 -10.41 2.60
C ASP A 59 -8.56 -11.15 3.50
N SER A 60 -8.06 -12.05 4.34
CA SER A 60 -8.83 -12.71 5.42
C SER A 60 -9.57 -11.73 6.35
N ASP A 61 -8.98 -10.56 6.62
CA ASP A 61 -9.54 -9.53 7.51
C ASP A 61 -10.51 -8.61 6.75
N SER A 62 -11.78 -8.59 7.17
CA SER A 62 -12.83 -7.79 6.53
C SER A 62 -12.55 -6.29 6.55
N THR A 63 -11.86 -5.80 7.57
CA THR A 63 -11.50 -4.38 7.72
C THR A 63 -10.51 -3.97 6.65
N ILE A 64 -9.54 -4.86 6.36
CA ILE A 64 -8.54 -4.65 5.31
C ILE A 64 -9.21 -4.65 3.94
N ARG A 65 -10.09 -5.62 3.66
CA ARG A 65 -10.84 -5.67 2.38
C ARG A 65 -11.66 -4.40 2.14
N ALA A 66 -12.42 -3.96 3.15
CA ALA A 66 -13.24 -2.75 3.06
C ALA A 66 -12.39 -1.51 2.75
N LYS A 67 -11.20 -1.41 3.35
CA LYS A 67 -10.26 -0.31 3.10
C LYS A 67 -9.62 -0.40 1.72
N ALA A 68 -9.27 -1.59 1.25
CA ALA A 68 -8.69 -1.82 -0.08
C ALA A 68 -9.67 -1.49 -1.21
N ALA A 69 -10.95 -1.84 -1.06
CA ALA A 69 -12.01 -1.56 -2.04
C ALA A 69 -12.18 -0.07 -2.37
N THR A 70 -11.73 0.83 -1.49
CA THR A 70 -11.74 2.28 -1.75
C THR A 70 -10.79 2.67 -2.90
N TYR A 71 -9.81 1.82 -3.23
CA TYR A 71 -8.74 2.10 -4.20
C TYR A 71 -8.79 1.21 -5.45
N GLU A 72 -9.75 0.30 -5.57
CA GLU A 72 -9.93 -0.54 -6.78
C GLU A 72 -10.49 0.25 -7.99
N LEU A 73 -10.91 1.51 -7.79
CA LEU A 73 -11.48 2.40 -8.80
C LEU A 73 -10.53 3.54 -9.24
N CYS A 74 -9.24 3.48 -8.85
CA CYS A 74 -8.20 4.37 -9.36
C CYS A 74 -7.43 3.76 -10.54
#